data_AF-F9YVQ5-F1
#
_entry.id   AF-F9YVQ5-F1
#
_cell.length_a   1.000
_cell.length_b   1.000
_cell.length_c   1.000
_cell.angle_alpha   90.00
_cell.angle_beta   90.00
_cell.angle_gamma   90.00
#
_symmetry.space_group_name_H-M   'P 1'
#
loop_
_entity.id
_entity.type
_entity.pdbx_description
1 polymer ?
#
loop_
_entity_poly.entity_id
_entity_poly.type
_entity_poly.pdbx_seq_one_letter_code
_entity_poly.pdbx_strand_id
1 'polypeptide(L)'
;MKSKRKVLIITYYWSPAGGPGVQRWLKFVKYLRDFGIEPIVFIPEKANYPLIDQEIGQDIPKDIEIIRYPIWEPYRLAALFSKKKTEKISSGIIPRKKVGFVDKIMLWIRGNLFIPDARKFWVKPSVNYLTQYIKNNDIQTIITTSPPHSVQLIGYYLKNKYLTYSGLVIFATLGRALAIIKIYV
;
A
#
# COMPACT_ATOMS: atom_id res chain seq x y z
N MET A 1 19.72 -19.84 -19.83
CA MET A 1 18.62 -18.86 -19.71
C MET A 1 19.08 -17.77 -18.73
N LYS A 2 18.99 -16.48 -19.09
CA LYS A 2 19.28 -15.40 -18.11
C LYS A 2 18.28 -15.53 -16.96
N SER A 3 18.77 -15.51 -15.72
CA SER A 3 17.91 -15.41 -14.54
C SER A 3 17.05 -14.15 -14.64
N LYS A 4 15.73 -14.28 -14.50
CA LYS A 4 14.82 -13.12 -14.54
C LYS A 4 15.08 -12.25 -13.32
N ARG A 5 15.16 -10.93 -13.52
CA ARG A 5 15.32 -9.98 -12.41
C ARG A 5 14.01 -9.88 -11.64
N LYS A 6 14.02 -10.16 -10.33
CA LYS A 6 12.81 -10.05 -9.49
C LYS A 6 12.57 -8.62 -9.05
N VAL A 7 11.30 -8.18 -9.08
CA VAL A 7 10.87 -6.87 -8.59
C VAL A 7 9.69 -7.04 -7.64
N LEU A 8 9.83 -6.54 -6.42
CA LEU A 8 8.73 -6.51 -5.45
C LEU A 8 7.88 -5.25 -5.64
N ILE A 9 6.61 -5.41 -5.98
CA ILE A 9 5.65 -4.32 -6.14
C ILE A 9 4.71 -4.33 -4.93
N ILE A 10 4.78 -3.27 -4.13
CA ILE A 10 3.95 -3.10 -2.94
C ILE A 10 2.81 -2.15 -3.29
N THR A 11 1.59 -2.65 -3.28
CA THR A 11 0.40 -1.87 -3.63
C THR A 11 -0.77 -2.15 -2.71
N TYR A 12 -1.51 -1.09 -2.36
CA TYR A 12 -2.74 -1.23 -1.60
C TYR A 12 -3.92 -1.56 -2.52
N TYR A 13 -4.01 -0.85 -3.65
CA TYR A 13 -5.08 -1.04 -4.63
C TYR A 13 -4.65 -2.09 -5.66
N TRP A 14 -5.39 -3.19 -5.68
CA TRP A 14 -5.21 -4.33 -6.57
C TRP A 14 -6.57 -4.89 -6.95
N SER A 15 -6.68 -5.65 -8.04
CA SER A 15 -7.94 -6.28 -8.44
C SER A 15 -8.60 -7.01 -7.25
N PRO A 16 -9.90 -6.75 -6.96
CA PRO A 16 -10.90 -6.07 -7.80
C PRO A 16 -11.07 -4.55 -7.54
N ALA A 17 -10.09 -3.85 -6.97
CA ALA A 17 -10.16 -2.39 -6.83
C ALA A 17 -10.28 -1.71 -8.20
N GLY A 18 -11.25 -0.84 -8.37
CA GLY A 18 -11.45 -0.10 -9.61
C GLY A 18 -10.57 1.15 -9.74
N GLY A 19 -10.51 1.69 -10.95
CA GLY A 19 -9.94 3.00 -11.24
C GLY A 19 -8.63 2.96 -12.05
N PRO A 20 -8.25 4.10 -12.66
CA PRO A 20 -7.16 4.17 -13.65
C PRO A 20 -5.78 3.88 -13.03
N GLY A 21 -5.59 4.22 -11.75
CA GLY A 21 -4.36 3.90 -11.02
C GLY A 21 -4.14 2.39 -10.91
N VAL A 22 -5.21 1.62 -10.66
CA VAL A 22 -5.13 0.16 -10.56
C VAL A 22 -4.83 -0.44 -11.92
N GLN A 23 -5.57 -0.02 -12.97
CA GLN A 23 -5.33 -0.49 -14.34
C GLN A 23 -3.87 -0.33 -14.75
N ARG A 24 -3.24 0.81 -14.43
CA ARG A 24 -1.81 1.04 -14.72
C ARG A 24 -0.92 -0.02 -14.09
N TRP A 25 -1.11 -0.35 -12.81
CA TRP A 25 -0.28 -1.34 -12.12
C TRP A 25 -0.53 -2.76 -12.62
N LEU A 26 -1.77 -3.11 -12.93
CA LEU A 26 -2.09 -4.41 -13.52
C LEU A 26 -1.42 -4.59 -14.89
N LYS A 27 -1.46 -3.56 -15.76
CA LYS A 27 -0.74 -3.58 -17.04
C LYS A 27 0.77 -3.58 -16.85
N PHE A 28 1.30 -2.82 -15.89
CA PHE A 28 2.73 -2.80 -15.60
C PHE A 28 3.23 -4.20 -15.19
N VAL A 29 2.51 -4.86 -14.28
CA VAL A 29 2.81 -6.24 -13.87
C VAL A 29 2.75 -7.21 -15.06
N LYS A 30 1.74 -7.09 -15.92
CA LYS A 30 1.61 -7.91 -17.14
C LYS A 30 2.84 -7.76 -18.05
N TYR A 31 3.21 -6.52 -18.37
CA TYR A 31 4.22 -6.25 -19.40
C TYR A 31 5.67 -6.30 -18.88
N LEU A 32 5.92 -6.21 -17.57
CA LEU A 32 7.29 -6.34 -17.02
C LEU A 32 7.98 -7.65 -17.43
N ARG A 33 7.22 -8.74 -17.55
CA ARG A 33 7.74 -10.05 -17.96
C ARG A 33 8.32 -10.05 -19.37
N ASP A 34 7.81 -9.22 -20.26
CA ASP A 34 8.31 -9.07 -21.63
C ASP A 34 9.72 -8.47 -21.65
N PHE A 35 10.13 -7.81 -20.56
CA PHE A 35 11.47 -7.25 -20.36
C PHE A 35 12.38 -8.15 -19.50
N GLY A 36 12.02 -9.41 -19.29
CA GLY A 36 12.79 -10.35 -18.46
C GLY A 36 12.78 -10.02 -16.97
N ILE A 37 11.76 -9.29 -16.51
CA ILE A 37 11.54 -8.93 -15.11
C ILE A 37 10.40 -9.79 -14.55
N GLU A 38 10.62 -10.43 -13.41
CA GLU A 38 9.61 -11.24 -12.72
C GLU A 38 8.98 -10.41 -11.58
N PRO A 39 7.73 -9.92 -11.74
CA PRO A 39 7.06 -9.14 -10.70
C PRO A 39 6.49 -10.05 -9.61
N ILE A 40 6.72 -9.66 -8.36
CA ILE A 40 6.08 -10.23 -7.17
C ILE A 40 5.24 -9.13 -6.54
N VAL A 41 3.94 -9.38 -6.35
CA VAL A 41 3.01 -8.34 -5.90
C VAL A 41 2.63 -8.56 -4.44
N PHE A 42 2.88 -7.57 -3.58
CA PHE A 42 2.48 -7.59 -2.18
C PHE A 42 1.27 -6.68 -1.95
N ILE A 43 0.17 -7.28 -1.49
CA ILE A 43 -1.12 -6.63 -1.33
C ILE A 43 -1.76 -6.94 0.03
N PRO A 44 -2.65 -6.08 0.53
CA PRO A 44 -3.46 -6.39 1.70
C PRO A 44 -4.49 -7.48 1.40
N GLU A 45 -4.70 -8.42 2.32
CA GLU A 45 -5.66 -9.53 2.12
C GLU A 45 -7.12 -9.06 2.08
N LYS A 46 -7.48 -8.08 2.91
CA LYS A 46 -8.86 -7.61 3.10
C LYS A 46 -8.93 -6.09 3.13
N ALA A 47 -8.40 -5.45 2.08
CA ALA A 47 -8.47 -4.00 1.95
C ALA A 47 -9.90 -3.51 1.72
N ASN A 48 -10.15 -2.29 2.19
CA ASN A 48 -11.38 -1.56 1.92
C ASN A 48 -11.20 -0.67 0.69
N TYR A 49 -11.81 -1.05 -0.44
CA TYR A 49 -11.74 -0.31 -1.68
C TYR A 49 -12.94 0.64 -1.84
N PRO A 50 -12.72 1.92 -2.20
CA PRO A 50 -13.80 2.86 -2.43
C PRO A 50 -14.58 2.56 -3.72
N LEU A 51 -13.93 1.94 -4.70
CA LEU A 51 -14.49 1.56 -5.98
C LEU A 51 -14.07 0.10 -6.27
N ILE A 52 -15.03 -0.70 -6.71
CA ILE A 52 -14.81 -2.11 -7.08
C ILE A 52 -15.23 -2.28 -8.54
N ASP A 53 -14.37 -2.96 -9.30
CA ASP A 53 -14.60 -3.36 -10.68
C ASP A 53 -14.21 -4.84 -10.78
N GLN A 54 -15.19 -5.71 -11.04
CA GLN A 54 -14.98 -7.17 -11.08
C GLN A 54 -14.31 -7.62 -12.38
N GLU A 55 -14.33 -6.79 -13.42
CA GLU A 55 -13.72 -7.09 -14.71
C GLU A 55 -12.25 -6.65 -14.76
N ILE A 56 -11.83 -5.81 -13.81
CA ILE A 56 -10.46 -5.31 -13.76
C ILE A 56 -9.46 -6.43 -13.46
N GLY A 57 -8.45 -6.57 -14.34
CA GLY A 57 -7.37 -7.52 -14.16
C GLY A 57 -7.67 -8.95 -14.61
N GLN A 58 -8.77 -9.19 -15.32
CA GLN A 58 -9.05 -10.48 -15.96
C GLN A 58 -7.96 -10.90 -16.97
N ASP A 59 -7.23 -9.93 -17.54
CA ASP A 59 -6.18 -10.18 -18.53
C ASP A 59 -4.77 -10.32 -17.93
N ILE A 60 -4.66 -10.38 -16.60
CA ILE A 60 -3.38 -10.60 -15.90
C ILE A 60 -3.05 -12.10 -15.92
N PRO A 61 -1.78 -12.47 -16.17
CA PRO A 61 -1.35 -13.86 -16.08
C PRO A 61 -1.64 -14.46 -14.68
N LYS A 62 -2.21 -15.67 -14.64
CA LYS A 62 -2.62 -16.33 -13.39
C LYS A 62 -1.44 -16.82 -12.54
N ASP A 63 -0.27 -16.93 -13.14
CA ASP A 63 0.98 -17.39 -12.55
C ASP A 63 1.83 -16.24 -11.97
N ILE A 64 1.27 -15.03 -11.84
CA ILE A 64 1.92 -13.94 -11.10
C ILE A 64 1.91 -14.27 -9.61
N GLU A 65 3.07 -14.15 -8.96
CA GLU A 65 3.16 -14.34 -7.52
C GLU A 65 2.51 -13.15 -6.79
N ILE A 66 1.44 -13.43 -6.05
CA ILE A 66 0.71 -12.44 -5.26
C ILE A 66 0.76 -12.85 -3.79
N ILE A 67 1.44 -12.04 -2.99
CA ILE A 67 1.50 -12.18 -1.53
C ILE A 67 0.38 -11.35 -0.92
N ARG A 68 -0.57 -12.02 -0.29
CA ARG A 68 -1.65 -11.39 0.47
C ARG A 68 -1.28 -11.37 1.94
N TYR A 69 -1.25 -10.18 2.54
CA TYR A 69 -0.87 -10.02 3.94
C TYR A 69 -1.97 -9.35 4.76
N PRO A 70 -2.26 -9.84 5.99
CA PRO A 70 -3.28 -9.25 6.83
C PRO A 70 -3.06 -7.75 7.08
N ILE A 71 -4.16 -7.00 7.05
CA ILE A 71 -4.16 -5.57 7.34
C ILE A 71 -5.14 -5.26 8.46
N TRP A 72 -4.70 -4.46 9.41
CA TRP A 72 -5.56 -3.91 10.45
C TRP A 72 -5.96 -2.48 10.10
N GLU A 73 -7.26 -2.24 9.96
CA GLU A 73 -7.81 -0.95 9.55
C GLU A 73 -8.84 -0.44 10.58
N PRO A 74 -8.58 0.70 11.23
CA PRO A 74 -9.45 1.29 12.26
C PRO A 74 -10.89 1.53 11.78
N TYR A 75 -11.05 1.95 10.52
CA TYR A 75 -12.38 2.21 9.94
C TYR A 75 -13.26 0.95 9.87
N ARG A 76 -12.67 -0.25 9.73
CA ARG A 76 -13.45 -1.49 9.76
C ARG A 76 -14.07 -1.74 11.12
N LEU A 77 -13.37 -1.37 12.20
CA LEU A 77 -13.94 -1.42 13.54
C LEU A 77 -15.07 -0.39 13.67
N ALA A 78 -14.87 0.84 13.21
CA ALA A 78 -15.92 1.88 13.26
C ALA A 78 -17.22 1.47 12.54
N ALA A 79 -17.11 0.82 11.38
CA ALA A 79 -18.27 0.32 10.62
C ALA A 79 -19.02 -0.81 11.36
N LEU A 80 -18.31 -1.66 12.12
CA LEU A 80 -18.92 -2.72 12.93
C LEU A 80 -19.60 -2.17 14.20
N PHE A 81 -19.03 -1.13 14.81
CA PHE A 81 -19.55 -0.55 16.04
C PHE A 81 -20.67 0.47 15.82
N SER A 82 -20.95 0.89 14.58
CA SER A 82 -21.81 2.05 14.39
C SER A 82 -22.57 2.07 13.05
N LYS A 83 -23.63 1.25 12.96
CA LYS A 83 -24.77 1.52 12.06
C LYS A 83 -25.76 2.56 12.64
N LYS A 84 -25.71 2.86 13.94
CA LYS A 84 -26.71 3.73 14.61
C LYS A 84 -26.18 5.05 15.20
N LYS A 85 -24.86 5.32 15.20
CA LYS A 85 -24.28 6.51 15.86
C LYS A 85 -23.32 7.36 15.01
N THR A 86 -23.02 6.98 13.76
CA THR A 86 -21.98 7.63 12.94
C THR A 86 -22.47 8.88 12.21
N GLU A 87 -23.77 9.03 11.99
CA GLU A 87 -24.33 10.19 11.25
C GLU A 87 -24.17 11.53 11.97
N LYS A 88 -23.97 11.55 13.30
CA LYS A 88 -23.80 12.80 14.06
C LYS A 88 -22.36 13.31 14.13
N ILE A 89 -21.37 12.62 13.56
CA ILE A 89 -19.94 12.96 13.67
C ILE A 89 -19.33 13.41 12.33
N SER A 90 -20.07 13.35 11.21
CA SER A 90 -19.54 13.58 9.85
C SER A 90 -19.68 15.01 9.30
N SER A 91 -20.14 16.00 10.08
CA SER A 91 -20.44 17.33 9.56
C SER A 91 -19.38 18.41 9.83
N GLY A 92 -18.23 18.06 10.41
CA GLY A 92 -17.20 19.07 10.75
C GLY A 92 -17.65 20.10 11.80
N ILE A 93 -18.80 19.88 12.44
CA ILE A 93 -19.32 20.75 13.48
C ILE A 93 -18.59 20.42 14.79
N ILE A 94 -17.66 21.28 15.18
CA ILE A 94 -17.13 21.30 16.54
C ILE A 94 -18.30 21.72 17.45
N PRO A 95 -18.83 20.85 18.32
CA PRO A 95 -19.91 21.25 19.22
C PRO A 95 -19.40 22.38 20.10
N ARG A 96 -20.16 23.49 20.17
CA ARG A 96 -19.87 24.71 20.94
C ARG A 96 -19.94 24.51 22.47
N LYS A 97 -19.82 23.26 22.94
CA LYS A 97 -19.86 22.84 24.35
C LYS A 97 -18.42 22.73 24.87
N LYS A 98 -18.16 23.08 26.14
CA LYS A 98 -16.83 22.94 26.76
C LYS A 98 -16.29 21.53 26.49
N VAL A 99 -15.24 21.45 25.67
CA VAL A 99 -14.61 20.21 25.22
C VAL A 99 -14.00 19.53 26.45
N GLY A 100 -14.54 18.37 26.85
CA GLY A 100 -14.06 17.63 28.03
C GLY A 100 -12.66 17.07 27.82
N PHE A 101 -12.01 16.60 28.90
CA PHE A 101 -10.69 15.95 28.81
C PHE A 101 -10.72 14.72 27.88
N VAL A 102 -11.79 13.93 27.94
CA VAL A 102 -12.01 12.77 27.07
C VAL A 102 -12.17 13.19 25.60
N ASP A 103 -12.88 14.29 25.33
CA ASP A 103 -13.04 14.81 23.97
C ASP A 103 -11.70 15.29 23.40
N LYS A 104 -10.85 15.94 24.22
CA LYS A 104 -9.49 16.34 23.82
C LYS A 104 -8.62 15.13 23.49
N ILE A 105 -8.68 14.06 24.29
CA ILE A 105 -7.97 12.80 24.01
C ILE A 105 -8.49 12.18 22.70
N MET A 106 -9.80 12.12 22.51
CA MET A 106 -10.40 11.58 21.28
C MET A 106 -10.02 12.40 20.04
N LEU A 107 -9.99 13.73 20.14
CA LEU A 107 -9.53 14.64 19.09
C LEU A 107 -8.04 14.46 18.80
N TRP A 108 -7.21 14.29 19.84
CA TRP A 108 -5.77 14.03 19.70
C TRP A 108 -5.50 12.67 19.05
N ILE A 109 -6.21 11.62 19.47
CA ILE A 109 -6.13 10.29 18.86
C ILE A 109 -6.56 10.36 17.39
N ARG A 110 -7.68 11.03 17.09
CA ARG A 110 -8.17 11.20 15.71
C ARG A 110 -7.14 11.92 14.83
N GLY A 111 -6.53 13.00 15.34
CA GLY A 111 -5.59 13.81 14.60
C GLY A 111 -4.20 13.19 14.42
N ASN A 112 -3.73 12.38 15.38
CA ASN A 112 -2.34 11.90 15.41
C ASN A 112 -2.19 10.40 15.19
N LEU A 113 -3.20 9.59 15.52
CA LEU A 113 -3.09 8.13 15.44
C LEU A 113 -3.24 7.61 14.00
N PHE A 114 -3.65 8.40 13.02
CA PHE A 114 -3.76 7.93 11.63
C PHE A 114 -2.87 8.69 10.65
N ILE A 115 -1.75 9.24 11.13
CA ILE A 115 -0.73 9.85 10.29
C ILE A 115 0.24 8.76 9.78
N PRO A 116 0.54 8.68 8.48
CA PRO A 116 0.08 9.57 7.40
C PRO A 116 -1.33 9.25 6.88
N ASP A 117 -1.79 8.01 7.07
CA ASP A 117 -3.14 7.58 6.75
C ASP A 117 -3.57 6.38 7.63
N ALA A 118 -4.82 5.94 7.50
CA ALA A 118 -5.40 4.87 8.31
C ALA A 118 -4.80 3.47 8.08
N ARG A 119 -3.83 3.32 7.16
CA ARG A 119 -3.11 2.08 6.89
C ARG A 119 -1.73 2.06 7.54
N LYS A 120 -1.39 3.03 8.39
CA LYS A 120 -0.09 3.09 9.08
C LYS A 120 0.23 1.81 9.88
N PHE A 121 -0.78 1.14 10.40
CA PHE A 121 -0.63 -0.09 11.19
C PHE A 121 -0.23 -1.29 10.33
N TRP A 122 -0.34 -1.18 9.01
CA TRP A 122 0.17 -2.16 8.07
C TRP A 122 1.69 -2.06 7.88
N VAL A 123 2.28 -0.90 8.17
CA VAL A 123 3.69 -0.62 7.86
C VAL A 123 4.63 -1.56 8.60
N LYS A 124 4.60 -1.56 9.94
CA LYS A 124 5.50 -2.38 10.76
C LYS A 124 5.41 -3.88 10.46
N PRO A 125 4.23 -4.52 10.43
CA PRO A 125 4.16 -5.96 10.17
C PRO A 125 4.55 -6.31 8.72
N SER A 126 4.20 -5.46 7.74
CA SER A 126 4.64 -5.64 6.34
C SER A 126 6.15 -5.55 6.21
N VAL A 127 6.78 -4.54 6.83
CA VAL A 127 8.24 -4.39 6.82
C VAL A 127 8.91 -5.62 7.42
N ASN A 128 8.43 -6.12 8.57
CA ASN A 128 9.01 -7.30 9.22
C ASN A 128 8.89 -8.57 8.37
N TYR A 129 7.75 -8.79 7.72
CA TYR A 129 7.57 -9.93 6.83
C TYR A 129 8.42 -9.81 5.56
N LEU A 130 8.31 -8.68 4.85
CA LEU A 130 8.97 -8.46 3.57
C LEU A 130 10.49 -8.44 3.70
N THR A 131 10.99 -7.99 4.84
CA THR A 131 12.40 -8.11 5.23
C THR A 131 12.96 -9.52 5.00
N GLN A 132 12.30 -10.54 5.53
CA GLN A 132 12.78 -11.92 5.39
C GLN A 132 12.53 -12.45 3.99
N TYR A 133 11.37 -12.11 3.43
CA TYR A 133 11.01 -12.53 2.09
C TYR A 133 12.00 -12.01 1.03
N ILE A 134 12.41 -10.74 1.10
CA ILE A 134 13.39 -10.12 0.19
C ILE A 134 14.74 -10.84 0.26
N LYS A 135 15.23 -11.14 1.46
CA LYS A 135 16.50 -11.85 1.67
C LYS A 135 16.46 -13.25 1.08
N ASN A 136 15.39 -14.00 1.34
CA ASN A 136 15.27 -15.38 0.90
C ASN A 136 15.07 -15.52 -0.62
N ASN A 137 14.61 -14.45 -1.28
CA ASN A 137 14.30 -14.45 -2.71
C ASN A 137 15.29 -13.67 -3.57
N ASP A 138 16.33 -13.07 -2.98
CA ASP A 138 17.31 -12.19 -3.65
C ASP A 138 16.65 -11.05 -4.45
N ILE A 139 15.78 -10.30 -3.78
CA ILE A 139 15.06 -9.18 -4.42
C ILE A 139 15.85 -7.89 -4.25
N GLN A 140 16.28 -7.30 -5.35
CA GLN A 140 17.11 -6.08 -5.34
C GLN A 140 16.32 -4.80 -5.64
N THR A 141 15.11 -4.93 -6.20
CA THR A 141 14.27 -3.78 -6.59
C THR A 141 12.91 -3.83 -5.94
N ILE A 142 12.49 -2.71 -5.35
CA ILE A 142 11.19 -2.51 -4.74
C ILE A 142 10.48 -1.34 -5.44
N ILE A 143 9.21 -1.50 -5.74
CA ILE A 143 8.34 -0.45 -6.26
C ILE A 143 7.17 -0.28 -5.29
N THR A 144 6.92 0.96 -4.90
CA THR A 144 5.83 1.31 -4.00
C THR A 144 4.87 2.27 -4.68
N THR A 145 3.58 1.96 -4.56
CA THR A 145 2.50 2.76 -5.16
C THR A 145 1.95 3.79 -4.17
N SER A 146 1.32 4.85 -4.69
CA SER A 146 0.59 5.80 -3.86
C SER A 146 -0.56 6.48 -4.63
N PRO A 147 -1.60 6.93 -3.91
CA PRO A 147 -1.90 6.68 -2.49
C PRO A 147 -2.17 5.18 -2.19
N PRO A 148 -2.14 4.73 -0.91
CA PRO A 148 -1.91 5.46 0.34
C PRO A 148 -0.41 5.67 0.66
N HIS A 149 -0.09 6.70 1.45
CA HIS A 149 1.30 7.04 1.82
C HIS A 149 1.96 6.01 2.73
N SER A 150 1.19 5.24 3.49
CA SER A 150 1.69 4.12 4.29
C SER A 150 2.43 3.08 3.44
N VAL A 151 2.07 2.89 2.17
CA VAL A 151 2.81 2.02 1.25
C VAL A 151 4.20 2.57 0.96
N GLN A 152 4.33 3.88 0.78
CA GLN A 152 5.62 4.53 0.60
C GLN A 152 6.50 4.40 1.86
N LEU A 153 5.91 4.49 3.05
CA LEU A 153 6.63 4.24 4.31
C LEU A 153 7.19 2.81 4.38
N ILE A 154 6.44 1.80 3.90
CA ILE A 154 6.96 0.42 3.83
C ILE A 154 8.23 0.39 2.97
N GLY A 155 8.19 0.96 1.77
CA GLY A 155 9.37 1.03 0.87
C GLY A 155 10.55 1.76 1.50
N TYR A 156 10.30 2.90 2.16
CA TYR A 156 11.32 3.66 2.88
C TYR A 156 12.01 2.83 3.98
N TYR A 157 11.24 2.16 4.84
CA TYR A 157 11.81 1.35 5.91
C TYR A 157 12.53 0.10 5.40
N LEU A 158 12.04 -0.52 4.32
CA LEU A 158 12.73 -1.63 3.67
C LEU A 158 14.07 -1.18 3.06
N LYS A 159 14.09 -0.01 2.40
CA LYS A 159 15.33 0.59 1.88
C LYS A 159 16.38 0.75 2.97
N ASN A 160 16.01 1.39 4.08
CA ASN A 160 16.93 1.68 5.18
C ASN A 160 17.41 0.44 5.93
N LYS A 161 16.63 -0.66 5.91
CA LYS A 161 17.04 -1.93 6.54
C LYS A 161 17.91 -2.81 5.62
N TYR A 162 17.71 -2.75 4.30
CA TYR A 162 18.26 -3.77 3.38
C TYR A 162 19.00 -3.25 2.15
N LEU A 163 18.65 -2.10 1.61
CA LEU A 163 19.11 -1.69 0.28
C LEU A 163 20.22 -0.63 0.33
N THR A 164 20.91 -0.51 1.45
CA THR A 164 21.95 0.51 1.70
C THR A 164 23.14 0.45 0.72
N TYR A 165 23.34 -0.67 -0.01
CA TYR A 165 24.52 -0.84 -0.86
C TYR A 165 24.27 -1.14 -2.36
N SER A 166 23.06 -1.52 -2.81
CA SER A 166 22.81 -1.77 -4.26
C SER A 166 21.35 -1.74 -4.71
N GLY A 167 20.37 -1.68 -3.79
CA GLY A 167 18.97 -1.86 -4.15
C GLY A 167 18.23 -0.58 -4.51
N LEU A 168 17.29 -0.69 -5.45
CA LEU A 168 16.50 0.44 -5.97
C LEU A 168 15.10 0.44 -5.36
N VAL A 169 14.67 1.58 -4.81
CA VAL A 169 13.26 1.80 -4.38
C VAL A 169 12.64 2.90 -5.21
N ILE A 170 11.58 2.57 -5.94
CA ILE A 170 10.85 3.49 -6.82
C ILE A 170 9.54 3.89 -6.14
N PHE A 171 9.42 5.18 -5.83
CA PHE A 171 8.21 5.79 -5.27
C PHE A 171 7.34 6.31 -6.42
N ALA A 172 6.26 5.61 -6.74
CA ALA A 172 5.36 6.02 -7.81
C ALA A 172 4.16 6.82 -7.27
N THR A 173 4.07 8.10 -7.66
CA THR A 173 2.98 9.03 -7.33
C THR A 173 2.23 9.45 -8.59
N LEU A 174 0.90 9.67 -8.46
CA LEU A 174 0.08 10.26 -9.53
C LEU A 174 0.47 11.74 -9.71
N GLY A 175 0.89 12.12 -10.93
CA GLY A 175 1.04 13.52 -11.34
C GLY A 175 2.47 14.01 -11.59
N ARG A 176 3.47 13.39 -10.98
CA ARG A 176 4.89 13.53 -11.34
C ARG A 176 5.56 12.21 -11.01
N ALA A 177 5.94 11.45 -12.02
CA ALA A 177 6.93 10.41 -11.81
C ALA A 177 8.23 11.13 -11.37
N LEU A 178 8.43 11.33 -10.07
CA LEU A 178 9.77 11.47 -9.50
C LEU A 178 10.40 10.08 -9.54
N ALA A 179 10.61 9.64 -10.78
CA ALA A 179 11.48 8.56 -11.15
C ALA A 179 12.89 9.00 -10.76
N ILE A 180 13.32 8.71 -9.54
CA ILE A 180 14.74 8.43 -9.31
C ILE A 180 14.99 7.05 -9.91
N ILE A 181 14.92 7.00 -11.25
CA ILE A 181 15.36 5.87 -12.05
C ILE A 181 16.86 6.08 -12.18
N LYS A 182 17.64 5.56 -11.23
CA LYS A 182 18.99 5.11 -11.54
C LYS A 182 18.87 3.64 -11.94
N ILE A 183 18.37 3.41 -13.15
CA ILE A 183 18.69 2.16 -13.85
C ILE A 183 20.12 2.37 -14.33
N TYR A 184 21.08 1.82 -13.59
CA TYR A 184 22.37 1.54 -14.19
C TYR A 184 22.10 0.42 -15.20
N VAL A 185 22.17 0.76 -16.48
CA VAL A 185 22.36 -0.20 -17.58
C VAL A 185 23.80 -0.66 -17.53
#